data_AF-A0A965VQ42-F1
#
_entry.id   AF-A0A965VQ42-F1
#
_cell.length_a   1.000
_cell.length_b   1.000
_cell.length_c   1.000
_cell.angle_alpha   90.00
_cell.angle_beta   90.00
_cell.angle_gamma   90.00
#
_symmetry.space_group_name_H-M   'P 1'
#
loop_
_entity.id
_entity.type
_entity.pdbx_description
1 polymer ?
#
loop_
_entity_poly.entity_id
_entity_poly.type
_entity_poly.pdbx_seq_one_letter_code
_entity_poly.pdbx_strand_id
1 'polypeptide(L)'
;MTTLQRLQERRADFRQALQRLREAMAVPEDSIVRDAIIQRFEFTFELAWKMAQAWLALNATADAKYPRAVWQAAFAAGLVTDGDGWSTMLEMRNLTSHTYDEQHATKVVDYLRKKGLELFSELESRMKDSG
;
A
#
# COMPACT_ATOMS: atom_id res chain seq x y z
N MET A 1 19.46 -11.98 -10.46
CA MET A 1 18.45 -10.92 -10.62
C MET A 1 19.01 -9.65 -10.02
N THR A 2 19.12 -8.56 -10.79
CA THR A 2 19.69 -7.29 -10.31
C THR A 2 18.69 -6.54 -9.44
N THR A 3 19.16 -5.58 -8.63
CA THR A 3 18.28 -4.76 -7.79
C THR A 3 17.27 -3.97 -8.63
N LEU A 4 17.63 -3.55 -9.84
CA LEU A 4 16.74 -2.88 -10.79
C LEU A 4 15.62 -3.80 -11.32
N GLN A 5 15.96 -5.03 -11.73
CA GLN A 5 14.96 -6.02 -12.14
C GLN A 5 13.96 -6.31 -11.02
N ARG A 6 14.47 -6.43 -9.78
CA ARG A 6 13.62 -6.59 -8.58
C ARG A 6 12.65 -5.45 -8.38
N LEU A 7 13.09 -4.21 -8.56
CA LEU A 7 12.20 -3.06 -8.47
C LEU A 7 11.12 -3.08 -9.55
N GLN A 8 11.47 -3.42 -10.78
CA GLN A 8 10.53 -3.47 -11.90
C GLN A 8 9.43 -4.51 -11.68
N GLU A 9 9.80 -5.71 -11.24
CA GLU A 9 8.84 -6.77 -10.90
C GLU A 9 7.91 -6.35 -9.76
N ARG A 10 8.47 -5.84 -8.65
CA ARG A 10 7.67 -5.38 -7.49
C ARG A 10 6.72 -4.24 -7.85
N ARG A 11 7.12 -3.35 -8.76
CA ARG A 11 6.27 -2.28 -9.28
C ARG A 11 5.11 -2.83 -10.10
N ALA A 12 5.36 -3.86 -10.92
CA ALA A 12 4.30 -4.53 -11.69
C ALA A 12 3.30 -5.24 -10.76
N ASP A 13 3.79 -5.99 -9.77
CA ASP A 13 2.97 -6.66 -8.76
C ASP A 13 2.07 -5.66 -8.01
N PHE A 14 2.68 -4.57 -7.50
CA PHE A 14 1.94 -3.52 -6.78
C PHE A 14 0.87 -2.87 -7.68
N ARG A 15 1.19 -2.55 -8.93
CA ARG A 15 0.23 -1.96 -9.87
C ARG A 15 -0.95 -2.90 -10.11
N GLN A 16 -0.69 -4.18 -10.36
CA GLN A 16 -1.75 -5.15 -10.57
C GLN A 16 -2.63 -5.30 -9.33
N ALA A 17 -2.03 -5.33 -8.14
CA ALA A 17 -2.75 -5.41 -6.89
C ALA A 17 -3.64 -4.18 -6.65
N LEU A 18 -3.11 -2.98 -6.89
CA LEU A 18 -3.85 -1.73 -6.77
C LEU A 18 -5.03 -1.67 -7.74
N GLN A 19 -4.84 -2.15 -8.97
CA GLN A 19 -5.94 -2.24 -9.94
C GLN A 19 -7.05 -3.16 -9.44
N ARG A 20 -6.70 -4.33 -8.88
CA ARG A 20 -7.69 -5.23 -8.27
C ARG A 20 -8.40 -4.58 -7.08
N LEU A 21 -7.69 -3.83 -6.24
CA LEU A 21 -8.33 -3.09 -5.14
C LEU A 21 -9.35 -2.07 -5.68
N ARG A 22 -8.98 -1.29 -6.70
CA ARG A 22 -9.89 -0.33 -7.37
C ARG A 22 -11.15 -1.02 -7.92
N GLU A 23 -11.00 -2.17 -8.56
CA GLU A 23 -12.14 -2.95 -9.07
C GLU A 23 -13.12 -3.35 -7.96
N ALA A 24 -12.63 -3.82 -6.80
CA ALA A 24 -13.50 -4.18 -5.69
C ALA A 24 -14.20 -2.96 -5.09
N MET A 25 -13.52 -1.82 -5.03
CA MET A 25 -14.08 -0.59 -4.48
C MET A 25 -15.10 0.09 -5.41
N ALA A 26 -15.13 -0.30 -6.69
CA ALA A 26 -16.12 0.16 -7.67
C ALA A 26 -17.44 -0.63 -7.60
N VAL A 27 -17.46 -1.78 -6.92
CA VAL A 27 -18.67 -2.59 -6.71
C VAL A 27 -19.45 -2.03 -5.51
N PRO A 28 -20.79 -1.93 -5.58
CA PRO A 28 -21.61 -1.60 -4.42
C PRO A 28 -21.26 -2.51 -3.23
N GLU A 29 -21.04 -1.90 -2.07
CA GLU A 29 -20.63 -2.65 -0.89
C GLU A 29 -21.78 -3.45 -0.29
N ASP A 30 -21.56 -4.76 -0.17
CA ASP A 30 -22.18 -5.63 0.82
C ASP A 30 -21.08 -6.26 1.70
N SER A 31 -21.44 -7.19 2.58
CA SER A 31 -20.47 -7.87 3.44
C SER A 31 -19.40 -8.65 2.65
N ILE A 32 -19.79 -9.30 1.55
CA ILE A 32 -18.87 -10.10 0.71
C ILE A 32 -17.89 -9.17 -0.02
N VAL A 33 -18.39 -8.06 -0.56
CA VAL A 33 -17.57 -7.05 -1.23
C VAL A 33 -16.65 -6.37 -0.22
N ARG A 34 -17.11 -6.10 1.00
CA ARG A 34 -16.28 -5.54 2.08
C ARG A 34 -15.10 -6.46 2.41
N ASP A 35 -15.36 -7.76 2.58
CA ASP A 35 -14.30 -8.76 2.81
C ASP A 35 -13.32 -8.81 1.63
N ALA A 36 -13.83 -8.76 0.40
CA ALA A 36 -12.99 -8.70 -0.79
C ALA A 36 -12.12 -7.43 -0.84
N ILE A 37 -12.66 -6.26 -0.47
CA ILE A 37 -11.90 -5.00 -0.40
C ILE A 37 -10.78 -5.14 0.64
N ILE A 38 -11.08 -5.67 1.83
CA ILE A 38 -10.11 -5.86 2.91
C ILE A 38 -8.99 -6.81 2.46
N GLN A 39 -9.33 -7.97 1.90
CA GLN A 39 -8.34 -8.92 1.42
C GLN A 39 -7.45 -8.32 0.33
N ARG A 40 -8.03 -7.54 -0.58
CA ARG A 40 -7.30 -6.85 -1.64
C ARG A 40 -6.42 -5.73 -1.10
N PHE A 41 -6.87 -5.02 -0.08
CA PHE A 41 -6.06 -4.04 0.61
C PHE A 41 -4.84 -4.68 1.27
N GLU A 42 -4.99 -5.80 1.99
CA GLU A 42 -3.89 -6.47 2.68
C GLU A 42 -2.73 -6.81 1.73
N PHE A 43 -3.02 -7.49 0.62
CA PHE A 43 -1.97 -7.85 -0.32
C PHE A 43 -1.45 -6.64 -1.10
N THR A 44 -2.29 -5.61 -1.35
CA THR A 44 -1.85 -4.38 -2.02
C THR A 44 -0.88 -3.61 -1.13
N PHE A 45 -1.17 -3.49 0.17
CA PHE A 45 -0.26 -2.88 1.14
C PHE A 45 1.04 -3.66 1.25
N GLU A 46 0.95 -5.00 1.32
CA GLU A 46 2.12 -5.89 1.38
C GLU A 46 3.07 -5.68 0.19
N LEU A 47 2.51 -5.59 -1.02
CA LEU A 47 3.28 -5.36 -2.24
C LEU A 47 3.81 -3.92 -2.31
N ALA A 48 3.04 -2.94 -1.85
CA ALA A 48 3.45 -1.54 -1.82
C ALA A 48 4.70 -1.32 -0.97
N TRP A 49 4.73 -1.85 0.26
CA TRP A 49 5.89 -1.65 1.13
C TRP A 49 7.10 -2.46 0.66
N LYS A 50 6.92 -3.65 0.08
CA LYS A 50 8.03 -4.42 -0.55
C LYS A 50 8.61 -3.70 -1.76
N MET A 51 7.76 -3.04 -2.53
CA MET A 51 8.17 -2.21 -3.66
C MET A 51 8.95 -0.98 -3.17
N ALA A 52 8.44 -0.26 -2.17
CA ALA A 52 9.13 0.88 -1.56
C ALA A 52 10.50 0.47 -0.95
N GLN A 53 10.57 -0.70 -0.30
CA GLN A 53 11.82 -1.27 0.20
C GLN A 53 12.84 -1.50 -0.93
N ALA A 54 12.41 -2.05 -2.07
CA ALA A 54 13.28 -2.25 -3.22
C ALA A 54 13.76 -0.92 -3.82
N TRP A 55 12.90 0.11 -3.83
CA TRP A 55 13.28 1.45 -4.26
C TRP A 55 14.33 2.09 -3.33
N LEU A 56 14.15 1.96 -2.02
CA LEU A 56 15.08 2.47 -1.01
C LEU A 56 16.46 1.82 -1.11
N ALA A 57 16.51 0.51 -1.36
CA ALA A 57 17.76 -0.21 -1.57
C ALA A 57 18.55 0.28 -2.79
N LEU A 58 17.88 0.83 -3.80
CA LEU A 58 18.51 1.40 -5.00
C LEU A 58 18.91 2.87 -4.81
N ASN A 59 18.06 3.68 -4.20
CA ASN A 59 18.16 5.14 -4.28
C ASN A 59 18.63 5.82 -2.99
N ALA A 60 18.44 5.20 -1.84
CA ALA A 60 18.64 5.83 -0.53
C ALA A 60 19.57 5.05 0.41
N THR A 61 20.14 3.93 -0.06
CA THR A 61 21.05 3.05 0.71
C THR A 61 20.51 2.71 2.11
N ALA A 62 19.18 2.59 2.25
CA ALA A 62 18.51 2.33 3.51
C ALA A 62 18.13 0.84 3.65
N ASP A 63 18.58 0.19 4.74
CA ASP A 63 18.23 -1.20 5.08
C ASP A 63 17.00 -1.24 6.02
N ALA A 64 15.84 -0.87 5.48
CA ALA A 64 14.58 -0.92 6.20
C ALA A 64 13.91 -2.29 6.03
N LYS A 65 13.76 -3.06 7.12
CA LYS A 65 13.34 -4.49 7.07
C LYS A 65 11.85 -4.75 7.30
N TYR A 66 11.12 -3.79 7.84
CA TYR A 66 9.72 -3.95 8.24
C TYR A 66 8.87 -2.74 7.81
N PRO A 67 7.54 -2.90 7.63
CA PRO A 67 6.70 -1.88 7.00
C PRO A 67 6.82 -0.48 7.62
N ARG A 68 6.85 -0.38 8.95
CA ARG A 68 7.00 0.90 9.65
C ARG A 68 8.30 1.62 9.27
N ALA A 69 9.44 0.93 9.34
CA ALA A 69 10.73 1.51 8.97
C ALA A 69 10.79 1.86 7.48
N VAL A 70 10.16 1.06 6.63
CA VAL A 70 10.11 1.31 5.18
C VAL A 70 9.36 2.60 4.89
N TRP A 71 8.17 2.81 5.48
CA TRP A 71 7.41 4.05 5.25
C TRP A 71 8.10 5.28 5.84
N GLN A 72 8.75 5.16 7.00
CA GLN A 72 9.56 6.25 7.57
C GLN A 72 10.74 6.62 6.66
N ALA A 73 11.48 5.63 6.15
CA ALA A 73 12.58 5.86 5.23
C ALA A 73 12.10 6.38 3.87
N ALA A 74 10.97 5.89 3.36
CA ALA A 74 10.36 6.38 2.12
C ALA A 74 9.95 7.84 2.22
N PHE A 75 9.40 8.26 3.36
CA PHE A 75 9.09 9.66 3.62
C PHE A 75 10.36 10.51 3.70
N ALA A 76 11.37 10.07 4.46
CA ALA A 76 12.65 10.78 4.58
C ALA A 76 13.39 10.93 3.24
N ALA A 77 13.27 9.93 2.35
CA ALA A 77 13.86 9.94 1.02
C ALA A 77 12.99 10.64 -0.05
N GLY A 78 11.82 11.18 0.32
CA GLY A 78 10.92 11.90 -0.60
C GLY A 78 10.14 11.01 -1.58
N LEU A 79 10.16 9.69 -1.40
CA LEU A 79 9.36 8.75 -2.20
C LEU A 79 7.86 8.92 -1.93
N VAL A 80 7.48 9.28 -0.70
CA VAL A 80 6.09 9.62 -0.33
C VAL A 80 6.10 10.95 0.42
N THR A 81 5.01 11.72 0.33
CA THR A 81 4.92 13.02 1.00
C THR A 81 4.01 13.07 2.22
N ASP A 82 3.10 12.10 2.36
CA ASP A 82 2.18 12.03 3.50
C ASP A 82 2.58 10.90 4.46
N GLY A 83 3.59 11.15 5.30
CA GLY A 83 4.10 10.17 6.27
C GLY A 83 3.07 9.75 7.33
N ASP A 84 2.21 10.67 7.75
CA ASP A 84 1.14 10.41 8.71
C ASP A 84 0.06 9.52 8.07
N GLY A 85 -0.34 9.81 6.83
CA GLY A 85 -1.26 9.00 6.06
C GLY A 85 -0.78 7.55 5.89
N TRP A 86 0.52 7.34 5.61
CA TRP A 86 1.10 5.99 5.55
C TRP A 86 1.20 5.31 6.92
N SER A 87 1.38 6.08 7.99
CA SER A 87 1.33 5.57 9.36
C SER A 87 -0.07 5.08 9.72
N THR A 88 -1.11 5.87 9.42
CA THR A 88 -2.51 5.44 9.58
C THR A 88 -2.87 4.28 8.65
N MET A 89 -2.33 4.23 7.44
CA MET A 89 -2.51 3.10 6.52
C MET A 89 -1.97 1.78 7.11
N LEU A 90 -0.82 1.84 7.79
CA LEU A 90 -0.27 0.69 8.52
C LEU A 90 -1.16 0.29 9.71
N GLU A 91 -1.73 1.24 10.43
CA GLU A 91 -2.69 0.95 11.50
C GLU A 91 -3.94 0.26 10.95
N MET A 92 -4.51 0.75 9.85
CA MET A 92 -5.65 0.10 9.20
C MET A 92 -5.31 -1.31 8.74
N ARG A 93 -4.10 -1.53 8.20
CA ARG A 93 -3.63 -2.88 7.85
C ARG A 93 -3.50 -3.78 9.07
N ASN A 94 -3.09 -3.26 10.23
CA ASN A 94 -3.01 -4.08 11.44
C ASN A 94 -4.39 -4.39 12.02
N LEU A 95 -5.40 -3.55 11.76
CA LEU A 95 -6.78 -3.84 12.14
C LEU A 95 -7.43 -4.94 11.30
N THR A 96 -6.87 -5.28 10.12
CA THR A 96 -7.48 -6.30 9.25
C THR A 96 -7.46 -7.70 9.86
N SER A 97 -6.54 -8.01 10.78
CA SER A 97 -6.56 -9.27 11.54
C SER A 97 -7.72 -9.38 12.53
N HIS A 98 -8.47 -8.30 12.75
CA HIS A 98 -9.61 -8.21 13.66
C HIS A 98 -10.93 -7.93 12.93
N THR A 99 -11.01 -8.15 11.62
CA THR A 99 -12.20 -7.82 10.79
C THR A 99 -13.38 -8.77 10.95
N TYR A 100 -13.29 -9.77 11.82
CA TYR A 100 -14.48 -10.45 12.34
C TYR A 100 -15.40 -9.49 13.12
N ASP A 101 -14.85 -8.36 13.58
CA ASP A 101 -15.63 -7.22 14.09
C ASP A 101 -16.03 -6.30 12.92
N GLU A 102 -17.35 -6.21 12.69
CA GLU A 102 -17.91 -5.40 11.62
C GLU A 102 -17.49 -3.92 11.73
N GLN A 103 -17.33 -3.39 12.94
CA GLN A 103 -16.91 -2.00 13.14
C GLN A 103 -15.49 -1.76 12.62
N HIS A 104 -14.58 -2.71 12.82
CA HIS A 104 -13.22 -2.64 12.29
C HIS A 104 -13.21 -2.75 10.76
N ALA A 105 -13.99 -3.68 10.21
CA ALA A 105 -14.11 -3.87 8.76
C ALA A 105 -14.61 -2.59 8.07
N THR A 106 -15.69 -1.98 8.59
CA THR A 106 -16.22 -0.70 8.09
C THR A 106 -15.19 0.42 8.22
N LYS A 107 -14.52 0.54 9.38
CA LYS A 107 -13.51 1.57 9.61
C LYS A 107 -12.36 1.49 8.59
N VAL A 108 -11.86 0.29 8.31
CA VAL A 108 -10.79 0.09 7.31
C VAL A 108 -11.26 0.50 5.93
N VAL A 109 -12.43 0.04 5.47
CA VAL A 109 -12.94 0.36 4.14
C VAL A 109 -13.26 1.84 3.98
N ASP A 110 -13.82 2.49 5.00
CA ASP A 110 -14.06 3.93 5.00
C ASP A 110 -12.76 4.73 4.86
N TYR A 111 -11.71 4.34 5.58
CA TYR A 111 -10.40 4.99 5.44
C TYR A 111 -9.83 4.79 4.03
N LEU A 112 -9.93 3.58 3.47
CA LEU A 112 -9.46 3.30 2.12
C LEU A 112 -10.15 4.18 1.07
N ARG A 113 -11.48 4.38 1.20
CA ARG A 113 -12.25 5.25 0.30
C ARG A 113 -11.89 6.71 0.46
N LYS A 114 -11.70 7.19 1.70
CA LYS A 114 -11.46 8.60 1.99
C LYS A 114 -10.02 9.03 1.71
N LYS A 115 -9.04 8.13 1.90
CA LYS A 115 -7.61 8.48 1.84
C LYS A 115 -6.71 7.37 1.30
N GLY A 116 -6.96 6.11 1.62
CA GLY A 116 -6.02 5.02 1.26
C GLY A 116 -5.78 4.86 -0.25
N LEU A 117 -6.81 5.01 -1.09
CA LEU A 117 -6.65 4.98 -2.54
C LEU A 117 -5.83 6.15 -3.09
N GLU A 118 -5.96 7.33 -2.50
CA GLU A 118 -5.18 8.52 -2.86
C GLU A 118 -3.69 8.26 -2.60
N LEU A 119 -3.35 7.77 -1.40
CA LEU A 119 -1.96 7.45 -1.01
C LEU A 119 -1.33 6.41 -1.95
N PHE A 120 -2.06 5.34 -2.28
CA PHE A 120 -1.57 4.34 -3.24
C PHE A 120 -1.40 4.91 -4.65
N SER A 121 -2.28 5.82 -5.07
CA SER A 121 -2.21 6.43 -6.40
C SER A 121 -1.06 7.43 -6.52
N GLU A 122 -0.77 8.18 -5.46
CA GLU A 122 0.41 9.05 -5.39
C GLU A 122 1.69 8.21 -5.52
N LEU A 123 1.80 7.14 -4.73
CA LEU A 123 2.93 6.22 -4.79
C LEU A 123 3.07 5.59 -6.20
N GLU A 124 1.96 5.17 -6.82
CA GLU A 124 1.98 4.68 -8.20
C GLU A 124 2.51 5.73 -9.19
N SER A 125 2.11 6.99 -9.04
CA SER A 125 2.53 8.09 -9.92
C SER A 125 4.02 8.37 -9.81
N ARG A 126 4.55 8.54 -8.59
CA ARG A 126 5.98 8.83 -8.35
C ARG A 126 6.90 7.74 -8.91
N MET A 127 6.41 6.50 -8.96
CA MET A 127 7.13 5.35 -9.50
C MET A 127 7.09 5.24 -11.03
N LYS A 128 6.30 6.07 -11.73
CA LYS A 128 6.34 6.24 -13.19
C LYS A 128 7.37 7.30 -13.61
N ASP A 129 7.55 8.32 -12.79
CA ASP A 129 8.43 9.47 -13.09
C ASP A 129 9.91 9.18 -12.78
N SER A 130 10.20 8.12 -12.03
CA SER A 130 11.55 7.60 -11.80
C SER A 130 11.98 6.72 -13.00
N GLY A 131 12.29 7.37 -14.13
CA GLY A 131 12.82 6.78 -15.36
C GLY A 131 14.33 6.67 -15.36
#